data_AF-A0A2V9Q1M7-F1
#
_entry.id   AF-A0A2V9Q1M7-F1
#
_cell.length_a   1.000
_cell.length_b   1.000
_cell.length_c   1.000
_cell.angle_alpha   90.00
_cell.angle_beta   90.00
_cell.angle_gamma   90.00
#
_symmetry.space_group_name_H-M   'P 1'
#
loop_
_entity.id
_entity.type
_entity.pdbx_description
1 polymer ?
#
loop_
_entity_poly.entity_id
_entity_poly.type
_entity_poly.pdbx_seq_one_letter_code
_entity_poly.pdbx_strand_id
1 'polypeptide(L)'
;MKVGTILPQSLRVETELYSQGWEIIKNADADAVDRDIRRADWHFFFLAASIHATALGYWGERTVRRAMERVLAKAEPSKFNCLEITEVSAKQFLGFPYVHVSAHSRHIQKSPFLQELAERAEP
;
A
#
# COMPACT_ATOMS: atom_id res chain seq x y z
N MET A 1 -4.41 -0.79 -2.02
CA MET A 1 -4.85 0.18 -3.05
C MET A 1 -6.02 0.99 -2.52
N LYS A 2 -6.20 2.25 -2.92
CA LYS A 2 -7.36 3.07 -2.56
C LYS A 2 -8.61 2.59 -3.29
N VAL A 3 -9.75 2.59 -2.60
CA VAL A 3 -11.07 2.37 -3.21
C VAL A 3 -11.25 3.38 -4.36
N GLY A 4 -11.75 2.91 -5.51
CA GLY A 4 -11.99 3.77 -6.68
C GLY A 4 -10.74 4.12 -7.50
N THR A 5 -9.57 3.53 -7.18
CA THR A 5 -8.39 3.66 -8.05
C THR A 5 -8.72 3.15 -9.44
N ILE A 6 -8.52 4.00 -10.45
CA ILE A 6 -8.72 3.61 -11.85
C ILE A 6 -7.62 2.64 -12.25
N LEU A 7 -8.01 1.49 -12.82
CA LEU A 7 -7.11 0.44 -13.26
C LEU A 7 -7.23 0.21 -14.77
N PRO A 8 -6.17 -0.32 -15.42
CA PRO A 8 -6.30 -0.80 -16.78
C PRO A 8 -7.36 -1.90 -16.87
N GLN A 9 -8.19 -1.90 -17.92
CA GLN A 9 -9.25 -2.91 -18.11
C GLN A 9 -8.71 -4.35 -18.20
N SER A 10 -7.46 -4.52 -18.62
CA SER A 10 -6.78 -5.80 -18.69
C SER A 10 -6.31 -6.33 -17.33
N LEU A 11 -6.21 -5.47 -16.31
CA LEU A 11 -5.73 -5.84 -14.98
C LEU A 11 -6.86 -6.54 -14.20
N ARG A 12 -6.71 -7.84 -13.96
CA ARG A 12 -7.67 -8.65 -13.21
C ARG A 12 -7.19 -8.86 -11.78
N VAL A 13 -7.56 -7.95 -10.89
CA VAL A 13 -7.27 -8.06 -9.45
C VAL A 13 -8.54 -8.36 -8.66
N GLU A 14 -8.41 -9.27 -7.70
CA GLU A 14 -9.41 -9.48 -6.67
C GLU A 14 -9.06 -8.58 -5.49
N THR A 15 -9.96 -7.66 -5.17
CA THR A 15 -9.78 -6.74 -4.05
C THR A 15 -10.77 -7.03 -2.93
N GLU A 16 -10.33 -6.79 -1.70
CA GLU A 16 -11.16 -6.87 -0.50
C GLU A 16 -11.01 -5.59 0.30
N LEU A 17 -12.12 -5.02 0.77
CA LEU A 17 -12.08 -3.85 1.63
C LEU A 17 -11.30 -4.16 2.91
N TYR A 18 -10.33 -3.31 3.25
CA TYR A 18 -9.48 -3.50 4.42
C TYR A 18 -9.77 -2.46 5.50
N SER A 19 -9.40 -1.19 5.28
CA SER A 19 -9.55 -0.11 6.27
C SER A 19 -9.34 1.26 5.64
N GLN A 20 -9.99 2.32 6.16
CA GLN A 20 -9.72 3.73 5.80
C GLN A 20 -9.78 4.03 4.28
N GLY A 21 -10.72 3.40 3.55
CA GLY A 21 -10.81 3.55 2.10
C GLY A 21 -9.68 2.86 1.33
N TRP A 22 -9.01 1.88 1.95
CA TRP A 22 -8.07 0.99 1.32
C TRP A 22 -8.66 -0.41 1.14
N GLU A 23 -8.31 -1.02 0.03
CA GLU A 23 -8.53 -2.41 -0.33
C GLU A 23 -7.19 -3.14 -0.45
N ILE A 24 -7.18 -4.42 -0.10
CA ILE A 24 -6.05 -5.34 -0.30
C ILE A 24 -6.24 -6.11 -1.60
N ILE A 25 -5.17 -6.29 -2.37
CA ILE A 25 -5.16 -7.18 -3.55
C ILE A 25 -4.84 -8.60 -3.06
N LYS A 26 -5.70 -9.56 -3.37
CA LYS A 26 -5.65 -10.92 -2.80
C LYS A 26 -4.99 -11.96 -3.71
N ASN A 27 -5.03 -11.73 -5.01
CA ASN A 27 -4.70 -12.73 -6.03
C ASN A 27 -3.38 -12.44 -6.78
N ALA A 28 -2.62 -11.44 -6.36
CA ALA A 28 -1.35 -11.06 -6.99
C ALA A 28 -0.42 -10.36 -5.99
N ASP A 29 0.89 -10.56 -6.16
CA ASP A 29 1.92 -9.79 -5.47
C ASP A 29 2.23 -8.48 -6.23
N ALA A 30 3.08 -7.64 -5.64
CA ALA A 30 3.43 -6.35 -6.21
C ALA A 30 4.13 -6.46 -7.58
N ASP A 31 4.93 -7.50 -7.79
CA ASP A 31 5.68 -7.72 -9.04
C ASP A 31 4.74 -8.16 -10.18
N ALA A 32 3.76 -9.02 -9.89
CA ALA A 32 2.73 -9.42 -10.84
C ALA A 32 1.86 -8.23 -11.24
N VAL A 33 1.41 -7.44 -10.25
CA VAL A 33 0.65 -6.21 -10.48
C VAL A 33 1.46 -5.22 -11.33
N ASP A 34 2.74 -5.00 -11.01
CA ASP A 34 3.62 -4.09 -11.76
C ASP A 34 3.77 -4.52 -13.22
N ARG A 35 4.03 -5.80 -13.49
CA ARG A 35 4.13 -6.30 -14.87
C ARG A 35 2.84 -6.10 -15.64
N ASP A 36 1.70 -6.42 -15.05
CA ASP A 36 0.43 -6.39 -15.77
C ASP A 36 -0.06 -4.96 -16.02
N ILE A 37 0.24 -4.03 -15.10
CA ILE A 37 0.05 -2.59 -15.32
C ILE A 37 0.93 -2.11 -16.49
N ARG A 38 2.23 -2.47 -16.50
CA ARG A 38 3.15 -2.05 -17.58
C ARG A 38 2.77 -2.64 -18.94
N ARG A 39 2.30 -3.89 -18.97
CA ARG A 39 1.77 -4.54 -20.19
C ARG A 39 0.54 -3.84 -20.77
N ALA A 40 -0.16 -3.08 -19.95
CA ALA A 40 -1.34 -2.33 -20.35
C ALA A 40 -1.01 -0.88 -20.80
N ASP A 41 0.28 -0.52 -20.93
CA ASP A 41 0.76 0.85 -21.17
C ASP A 41 0.37 1.83 -20.06
N TRP A 42 0.35 1.35 -18.81
CA TRP A 42 0.16 2.17 -17.61
C TRP A 42 1.43 2.13 -16.76
N HIS A 43 1.47 3.03 -15.78
CA HIS A 43 2.63 3.24 -14.91
C HIS A 43 2.29 2.93 -13.47
N PHE A 44 3.19 2.19 -12.80
CA PHE A 44 3.12 1.88 -11.38
C PHE A 44 4.33 2.47 -10.66
N PHE A 45 4.26 3.76 -10.34
CA PHE A 45 5.37 4.51 -9.75
C PHE A 45 5.74 3.96 -8.38
N PHE A 46 7.04 3.88 -8.11
CA PHE A 46 7.59 3.53 -6.81
C PHE A 46 8.21 4.76 -6.14
N LEU A 47 7.83 5.01 -4.90
CA LEU A 47 8.39 6.10 -4.10
C LEU A 47 9.34 5.51 -3.08
N ALA A 48 10.63 5.88 -3.20
CA ALA A 48 11.69 5.31 -2.39
C ALA A 48 11.57 5.59 -0.89
N ALA A 49 10.85 6.66 -0.51
CA ALA A 49 10.58 6.97 0.88
C ALA A 49 9.72 5.86 1.52
N SER A 50 10.30 5.18 2.51
CA SER A 50 9.61 4.12 3.24
C SER A 50 8.74 4.69 4.35
N ILE A 51 7.58 4.08 4.54
CA ILE A 51 6.62 4.36 5.60
C ILE A 51 6.65 3.18 6.55
N HIS A 52 6.90 3.46 7.83
CA HIS A 52 6.96 2.41 8.85
C HIS A 52 5.95 2.66 9.95
N ALA A 53 5.38 1.58 10.49
CA ALA A 53 4.55 1.63 11.68
C ALA A 53 4.82 0.43 12.57
N THR A 54 4.61 0.61 13.87
CA THR A 54 4.70 -0.46 14.85
C THR A 54 3.43 -0.56 15.68
N ALA A 55 3.14 -1.73 16.24
CA ALA A 55 2.10 -1.93 17.24
C ALA A 55 2.62 -2.83 18.37
N LEU A 56 2.47 -2.39 19.61
CA LEU A 56 2.86 -3.16 20.79
C LEU A 56 1.95 -4.38 20.96
N GLY A 57 2.56 -5.52 21.30
CA GLY A 57 1.90 -6.80 21.50
C GLY A 57 2.66 -7.95 20.86
N TYR A 58 2.32 -9.16 21.27
CA TYR A 58 2.81 -10.38 20.61
C TYR A 58 2.29 -10.49 19.17
N TRP A 59 3.00 -11.30 18.37
CA TRP A 59 2.55 -11.64 17.02
C TRP A 59 1.16 -12.26 17.07
N GLY A 60 0.26 -11.71 16.26
CA GLY A 60 -1.13 -12.14 16.19
C GLY A 60 -1.93 -11.18 15.33
N GLU A 61 -3.06 -11.66 14.81
CA GLU A 61 -3.91 -10.96 13.85
C GLU A 61 -4.26 -9.54 14.32
N ARG A 62 -4.65 -9.37 15.59
CA ARG A 62 -5.00 -8.07 16.16
C ARG A 62 -3.82 -7.09 16.17
N THR A 63 -2.62 -7.53 16.53
CA THR A 63 -1.43 -6.68 16.61
C THR A 63 -0.95 -6.31 15.21
N VAL A 64 -0.96 -7.28 14.28
CA VAL A 64 -0.63 -7.07 12.86
C VAL A 64 -1.60 -6.07 12.24
N ARG A 65 -2.91 -6.28 12.41
CA ARG A 65 -3.94 -5.36 11.90
C ARG A 65 -3.78 -3.95 12.45
N ARG A 66 -3.46 -3.79 13.74
CA ARG A 66 -3.18 -2.46 14.32
C ARG A 66 -1.94 -1.80 13.71
N ALA A 67 -0.88 -2.55 13.43
CA ALA A 67 0.32 -2.03 12.77
C ALA A 67 0.02 -1.63 11.32
N MET A 68 -0.77 -2.44 10.61
CA MET A 68 -1.27 -2.15 9.26
C MET A 68 -2.14 -0.90 9.22
N GLU A 69 -3.16 -0.78 10.07
CA GLU A 69 -4.00 0.43 10.15
C GLU A 69 -3.18 1.70 10.43
N ARG A 70 -2.10 1.59 11.23
CA ARG A 70 -1.16 2.69 11.48
C ARG A 70 -0.31 3.03 10.25
N VAL A 71 0.15 2.05 9.48
CA VAL A 71 0.92 2.33 8.26
C VAL A 71 0.04 2.99 7.19
N LEU A 72 -1.22 2.55 7.06
CA LEU A 72 -2.21 3.14 6.16
C LEU A 72 -2.52 4.59 6.53
N ALA A 73 -2.78 4.86 7.82
CA ALA A 73 -3.00 6.23 8.30
C ALA A 73 -1.81 7.16 8.04
N LYS A 74 -0.58 6.65 8.11
CA LYS A 74 0.63 7.41 7.74
C LYS A 74 0.78 7.62 6.23
N ALA A 75 0.20 6.75 5.41
CA ALA A 75 0.22 6.89 3.96
C ALA A 75 -0.81 7.92 3.45
N GLU A 76 -1.89 8.19 4.18
CA GLU A 76 -2.94 9.14 3.78
C GLU A 76 -2.44 10.50 3.26
N PRO A 77 -1.53 11.22 3.96
CA PRO A 77 -1.12 12.56 3.53
C PRO A 77 -0.39 12.58 2.17
N SER A 78 0.11 11.42 1.72
CA SER A 78 0.91 11.32 0.49
C SER A 78 0.08 11.35 -0.80
N LYS A 79 -1.25 11.21 -0.69
CA LYS A 79 -2.22 11.17 -1.81
C LYS A 79 -1.85 10.17 -2.91
N PHE A 80 -1.10 9.13 -2.56
CA PHE A 80 -0.81 8.01 -3.46
C PHE A 80 -1.92 6.97 -3.37
N ASN A 81 -2.30 6.39 -4.50
CA ASN A 81 -3.45 5.49 -4.60
C ASN A 81 -3.08 4.02 -4.32
N CYS A 82 -1.81 3.71 -4.13
CA CYS A 82 -1.36 2.37 -3.80
C CYS A 82 -0.26 2.40 -2.74
N LEU A 83 -0.16 1.31 -1.99
CA LEU A 83 0.83 1.12 -0.94
C LEU A 83 1.29 -0.32 -1.02
N GLU A 84 2.59 -0.52 -1.17
CA GLU A 84 3.22 -1.83 -1.21
C GLU A 84 3.79 -2.15 0.16
N ILE A 85 3.32 -3.24 0.77
CA ILE A 85 3.84 -3.72 2.06
C ILE A 85 5.06 -4.60 1.77
N THR A 86 6.23 -4.19 2.24
CA THR A 86 7.48 -4.90 1.98
C THR A 86 7.95 -5.73 3.16
N GLU A 87 7.47 -5.43 4.37
CA GLU A 87 7.83 -6.20 5.56
C GLU A 87 6.66 -6.19 6.56
N VAL A 88 6.38 -7.37 7.14
CA VAL A 88 5.61 -7.52 8.37
C VAL A 88 6.39 -8.47 9.27
N SER A 89 6.91 -7.97 10.39
CA SER A 89 7.81 -8.74 11.25
C SER A 89 7.52 -8.56 12.74
N ALA A 90 7.73 -9.62 13.52
CA ALA A 90 7.75 -9.54 14.98
C ALA A 90 9.12 -9.07 15.45
N LYS A 91 9.16 -8.11 16.37
CA LYS A 91 10.38 -7.57 16.98
C LYS A 91 10.20 -7.44 18.49
N GLN A 92 11.31 -7.23 19.19
CA GLN A 92 11.33 -7.02 20.63
C GLN A 92 12.32 -5.89 20.97
N PHE A 93 11.95 -5.05 21.94
CA PHE A 93 12.84 -4.03 22.50
C PHE A 93 12.67 -4.00 24.01
N LEU A 94 13.76 -4.20 24.76
CA LEU A 94 13.76 -4.29 26.22
C LEU A 94 12.72 -5.29 26.77
N GLY A 95 12.54 -6.43 26.10
CA GLY A 95 11.57 -7.46 26.49
C GLY A 95 10.12 -7.18 26.09
N PHE A 96 9.82 -6.01 25.51
CA PHE A 96 8.48 -5.69 25.02
C PHE A 96 8.31 -6.12 23.55
N PRO A 97 7.41 -7.08 23.26
CA PRO A 97 7.14 -7.50 21.89
C PRO A 97 6.33 -6.44 21.13
N TYR A 98 6.62 -6.30 19.84
CA TYR A 98 5.85 -5.49 18.92
C TYR A 98 5.88 -6.05 17.50
N VAL A 99 4.88 -5.71 16.70
CA VAL A 99 4.88 -5.93 15.25
C VAL A 99 5.38 -4.67 14.56
N HIS A 100 6.27 -4.85 13.58
CA HIS A 100 6.78 -3.82 12.69
C HIS A 100 6.24 -4.05 11.28
N VAL A 101 5.79 -2.98 10.63
CA VAL A 101 5.36 -2.97 9.23
C VAL A 101 6.17 -1.92 8.48
N SER A 102 6.71 -2.30 7.33
CA SER A 102 7.36 -1.41 6.37
C SER A 102 6.58 -1.40 5.06
N ALA A 103 6.47 -0.23 4.45
CA ALA A 103 5.75 -0.06 3.21
C ALA A 103 6.36 1.05 2.35
N HIS A 104 6.05 1.03 1.06
CA HIS A 104 6.39 2.09 0.11
C HIS A 104 5.14 2.58 -0.60
N SER A 105 5.00 3.90 -0.72
CA SER A 105 3.93 4.47 -1.54
C SER A 105 4.15 4.10 -3.00
N ARG A 106 3.05 3.76 -3.67
CA ARG A 106 3.01 3.51 -5.10
C ARG A 106 1.91 4.31 -5.76
N HIS A 107 2.03 4.60 -7.05
CA HIS A 107 0.97 5.28 -7.78
C HIS A 107 0.67 4.57 -9.10
N ILE A 108 -0.60 4.20 -9.30
CA ILE A 108 -1.09 3.62 -10.54
C ILE A 108 -1.74 4.73 -11.37
N GLN A 109 -1.30 4.95 -12.60
CA GLN A 109 -1.93 5.90 -13.52
C GLN A 109 -1.56 5.59 -14.98
N LYS A 110 -2.34 6.11 -15.92
CA LYS A 110 -2.07 5.95 -17.36
C LYS A 110 -0.92 6.85 -17.86
N SER A 111 -0.74 8.02 -17.26
CA SER A 111 0.29 8.98 -17.69
C SER A 111 1.69 8.54 -17.24
N PRO A 112 2.74 8.77 -18.06
CA PRO A 112 4.13 8.58 -17.64
C PRO A 112 4.64 9.68 -16.69
N PHE A 113 3.90 10.78 -16.53
CA PHE A 113 4.29 11.90 -15.67
C PHE A 113 3.59 11.82 -14.33
N LEU A 114 4.37 11.63 -13.26
CA LEU A 114 3.82 11.59 -11.91
C LEU A 114 3.19 12.96 -11.58
N GLN A 115 1.86 12.98 -11.45
CA GLN A 115 1.09 14.20 -11.17
C GLN A 115 1.53 14.85 -9.86
N GLU A 116 1.41 16.17 -9.73
CA GLU A 116 1.72 16.85 -8.47
C GLU A 116 0.67 16.56 -7.38
N LEU A 117 1.02 16.80 -6.12
CA LEU A 117 0.14 16.61 -4.95
C LEU A 117 -1.20 17.37 -5.04
N ALA A 118 -1.25 18.48 -5.80
CA ALA A 118 -2.48 19.23 -6.04
C ALA A 118 -3.41 18.50 -7.03
N GLU A 119 -2.84 17.91 -8.08
CA GLU A 119 -3.56 17.26 -9.18
C GLU A 119 -4.12 15.89 -8.78
N ARG A 120 -3.45 15.17 -7.86
CA ARG A 120 -3.93 13.87 -7.35
C ARG A 120 -5.16 13.95 -6.44
N ALA A 121 -5.67 15.16 -6.17
CA ALA A 121 -6.79 15.40 -5.26
C ALA A 121 -8.14 15.58 -5.96
N GLU A 122 -8.16 15.69 -7.29
CA GLU A 122 -9.40 15.90 -8.04
C GLU A 122 -9.88 14.58 -8.67
N PRO A 123 -11.21 14.31 -8.62
CA PRO A 123 -11.82 13.07 -9.09
C PRO A 123 -11.84 12.92 -10.62
#